data_AF-A0A1H2FAL4-F1
#
_entry.id   AF-A0A1H2FAL4-F1
#
_cell.length_a   1.000
_cell.length_b   1.000
_cell.length_c   1.000
_cell.angle_alpha   90.00
_cell.angle_beta   90.00
_cell.angle_gamma   90.00
#
_symmetry.space_group_name_H-M   'P 1'
#
loop_
_entity.id
_entity.type
_entity.pdbx_description
1 polymer ?
#
loop_
_entity_poly.entity_id
_entity_poly.type
_entity_poly.pdbx_seq_one_letter_code
_entity_poly.pdbx_strand_id
1 'polypeptide(L)'
;MSNQHQSKLPLAKDIVAAEPFIAIVFTRHSLHLHTLLLENQPWFCARDLGRLMGWRLDERTTRKLDEDQKRIVNLLFHGQPEEMLMISESGAYALLVYHYIPGNRLLRSWLTHEVVPTLRDDRQAQTMERPLLSMLDWPGMSLNLLHWQDEGWIRLRDMPYLLVNRTYRKKPENTPWWRKLIQSFRISQRVY
;
A
#
# COMPACT_ATOMS: atom_id res chain seq x y z
N MET A 1 57.60 -15.57 21.12
CA MET A 1 56.42 -16.44 21.33
C MET A 1 55.27 -15.51 21.71
N SER A 2 54.67 -14.79 20.76
CA SER A 2 53.51 -15.18 19.92
C SER A 2 52.31 -15.67 20.72
N ASN A 3 51.28 -14.80 20.81
CA ASN A 3 49.84 -15.07 20.70
C ASN A 3 49.13 -13.74 21.02
N GLN A 4 48.79 -12.91 20.03
CA GLN A 4 47.58 -13.00 19.20
C GLN A 4 46.33 -13.38 19.99
N HIS A 5 45.67 -12.38 20.56
CA HIS A 5 44.22 -12.35 20.66
C HIS A 5 43.71 -11.05 20.07
N GLN A 6 43.54 -11.05 18.74
CA GLN A 6 42.65 -10.11 18.07
C GLN A 6 41.25 -10.29 18.66
N SER A 7 40.80 -9.31 19.43
CA SER A 7 39.40 -9.13 19.76
C SER A 7 38.65 -8.88 18.44
N LYS A 8 38.01 -9.94 17.92
CA LYS A 8 37.01 -9.79 16.87
C LYS A 8 35.89 -8.93 17.45
N LEU A 9 35.83 -7.66 17.04
CA LEU A 9 34.60 -6.88 17.14
C LEU A 9 33.48 -7.69 16.49
N PRO A 10 32.30 -7.83 17.12
CA PRO A 10 31.18 -8.42 16.44
C PRO A 10 30.82 -7.51 15.26
N LEU A 11 31.00 -8.10 14.07
CA LEU A 11 30.61 -7.60 12.77
C LEU A 11 29.23 -6.93 12.88
N ALA A 12 29.20 -5.63 12.63
CA ALA A 12 27.98 -4.89 12.36
C ALA A 12 27.26 -5.64 11.25
N LYS A 13 26.26 -6.44 11.62
CA LYS A 13 25.22 -6.82 10.69
C LYS A 13 24.60 -5.50 10.29
N ASP A 14 24.76 -5.14 9.03
CA ASP A 14 23.95 -4.14 8.36
C ASP A 14 22.47 -4.55 8.51
N ILE A 15 21.89 -4.20 9.65
CA ILE A 15 20.45 -4.05 9.78
C ILE A 15 20.20 -2.82 8.92
N VAL A 16 19.87 -3.04 7.66
CA VAL A 16 19.08 -2.07 6.91
C VAL A 16 17.82 -1.92 7.77
N ALA A 17 17.83 -0.94 8.67
CA ALA A 17 16.69 -0.63 9.50
C ALA A 17 15.58 -0.30 8.51
N ALA A 18 14.62 -1.22 8.38
CA ALA A 18 13.48 -1.01 7.51
C ALA A 18 12.88 0.34 7.87
N GLU A 19 12.64 1.19 6.86
CA GLU A 19 12.11 2.52 7.09
C GLU A 19 10.82 2.41 7.94
N PRO A 20 10.64 3.29 8.94
CA PRO A 20 9.49 3.20 9.81
C PRO A 20 8.21 3.42 8.99
N PHE A 21 7.19 2.62 9.29
CA PHE A 21 5.89 2.76 8.65
C PHE A 21 5.24 4.09 9.03
N ILE A 22 4.60 4.73 8.06
CA ILE A 22 3.79 5.93 8.28
C ILE A 22 2.33 5.48 8.43
N ALA A 23 1.72 5.76 9.58
CA ALA A 23 0.33 5.40 9.84
C ALA A 23 -0.66 6.43 9.30
N ILE A 24 -1.81 5.93 8.84
CA ILE A 24 -3.01 6.73 8.64
C ILE A 24 -3.69 6.90 10.00
N VAL A 25 -4.06 8.12 10.35
CA VAL A 25 -4.60 8.45 11.68
C VAL A 25 -6.08 8.79 11.59
N PHE A 26 -6.90 7.98 12.25
CA PHE A 26 -8.32 8.26 12.42
C PHE A 26 -8.57 8.91 13.78
N THR A 27 -9.58 9.78 13.89
CA THR A 27 -9.88 10.50 15.14
C THR A 27 -11.34 10.28 15.55
N ARG A 28 -11.56 9.94 16.82
CA ARG A 28 -12.88 9.76 17.41
C ARG A 28 -12.87 10.22 18.87
N HIS A 29 -13.78 11.13 19.24
CA HIS A 29 -13.87 11.70 20.60
C HIS A 29 -12.51 12.22 21.14
N SER A 30 -11.76 12.96 20.33
CA SER A 30 -10.42 13.46 20.67
C SER A 30 -9.36 12.39 20.94
N LEU A 31 -9.66 11.13 20.63
CA LEU A 31 -8.70 10.03 20.64
C LEU A 31 -8.30 9.69 19.21
N HIS A 32 -7.01 9.43 19.03
CA HIS A 32 -6.44 9.04 17.75
C HIS A 32 -6.32 7.52 17.67
N LEU A 33 -6.44 7.00 16.46
CA LEU A 33 -6.20 5.61 16.10
C LEU A 33 -5.22 5.55 14.94
N HIS A 34 -3.98 5.17 15.23
CA HIS A 34 -2.99 4.92 14.19
C HIS A 34 -3.25 3.56 13.54
N THR A 35 -3.25 3.56 12.22
CA THR A 35 -3.60 2.40 11.40
C THR A 35 -2.65 2.21 10.24
N LEU A 36 -2.48 0.95 9.84
CA LEU A 36 -1.71 0.56 8.67
C LEU A 36 -2.53 -0.39 7.82
N LEU A 37 -2.30 -0.36 6.51
CA LEU A 37 -2.78 -1.39 5.60
C LEU A 37 -1.57 -2.16 5.08
N LEU A 38 -1.37 -3.37 5.58
CA LEU A 38 -0.24 -4.24 5.22
C LEU A 38 -0.80 -5.51 4.59
N GLU A 39 -0.29 -5.92 3.43
CA GLU A 39 -0.68 -7.18 2.78
C GLU A 39 -2.22 -7.29 2.58
N ASN A 40 -2.88 -6.17 2.27
CA ASN A 40 -4.34 -6.07 2.13
C ASN A 40 -5.14 -6.34 3.42
N GLN A 41 -4.48 -6.32 4.58
CA GLN A 41 -5.09 -6.48 5.89
C GLN A 41 -4.98 -5.17 6.70
N PRO A 42 -6.08 -4.69 7.30
CA PRO A 42 -6.02 -3.56 8.22
C PRO A 42 -5.38 -3.94 9.56
N TRP A 43 -4.52 -3.06 10.05
CA TRP A 43 -3.81 -3.17 11.32
C TRP A 43 -4.02 -1.91 12.16
N PHE A 44 -4.27 -2.09 13.44
CA PHE A 44 -4.63 -1.06 14.41
C PHE A 44 -3.61 -1.00 15.54
N CYS A 45 -3.15 0.19 15.90
CA CYS A 45 -2.27 0.38 17.07
C CYS A 45 -2.98 -0.09 18.35
N ALA A 46 -2.40 -1.07 19.05
CA ALA A 46 -2.98 -1.66 20.26
C ALA A 46 -3.18 -0.62 21.38
N ARG A 47 -2.22 0.30 21.53
CA ARG A 47 -2.26 1.37 22.55
C ARG A 47 -3.46 2.30 22.33
N ASP A 48 -3.69 2.69 21.08
CA ASP A 48 -4.79 3.57 20.72
C ASP A 48 -6.15 2.85 20.79
N LEU A 49 -6.20 1.61 20.31
CA LEU A 49 -7.39 0.77 20.40
C LEU A 49 -7.83 0.58 21.85
N GLY A 50 -6.88 0.31 22.76
CA GLY A 50 -7.15 0.24 24.19
C GLY A 50 -7.76 1.54 24.75
N ARG A 51 -7.17 2.69 24.43
CA ARG A 51 -7.72 4.00 24.83
C ARG A 51 -9.15 4.19 24.35
N LEU A 52 -9.45 3.81 23.10
CA LEU A 52 -10.81 3.86 22.54
C LEU A 52 -11.79 2.89 23.20
N MET A 53 -11.32 1.73 23.65
CA MET A 53 -12.09 0.77 24.45
C MET A 53 -12.24 1.21 25.92
N GLY A 54 -11.52 2.24 26.36
CA GLY A 54 -11.54 2.75 27.72
C GLY A 54 -10.61 2.02 28.71
N TRP A 55 -9.68 1.19 28.24
CA TRP A 55 -8.75 0.46 29.10
C TRP A 55 -7.45 0.08 28.39
N ARG A 56 -6.36 -0.14 29.12
CA ARG A 56 -5.06 -0.47 28.52
C ARG A 56 -5.02 -1.95 28.12
N LEU A 57 -4.68 -2.23 26.85
CA LEU A 57 -4.42 -3.60 26.39
C LEU A 57 -3.07 -4.06 26.93
N ASP A 58 -3.10 -4.92 27.94
CA ASP A 58 -1.91 -5.52 28.53
C ASP A 58 -1.50 -6.81 27.82
N GLU A 59 -0.28 -7.28 28.08
CA GLU A 59 0.28 -8.50 27.48
C GLU A 59 -0.62 -9.73 27.70
N ARG A 60 -1.27 -9.83 28.86
CA ARG A 60 -2.20 -10.93 29.16
C ARG A 60 -3.40 -10.95 28.22
N THR A 61 -3.88 -9.78 27.81
CA THR A 61 -5.02 -9.64 26.91
C THR A 61 -4.59 -10.01 25.50
N THR A 62 -3.45 -9.50 25.05
CA THR A 62 -2.95 -9.72 23.69
C THR A 62 -2.43 -11.15 23.49
N ARG A 63 -2.04 -11.85 24.57
CA ARG A 63 -1.75 -13.31 24.55
C ARG A 63 -2.95 -14.19 24.19
N LYS A 64 -4.18 -13.68 24.29
CA LYS A 64 -5.38 -14.41 23.85
C LYS A 64 -5.60 -14.35 22.34
N LEU A 65 -4.81 -13.53 21.64
CA LEU A 65 -4.87 -13.39 20.20
C LEU A 65 -3.87 -14.33 19.55
N ASP A 66 -4.28 -14.85 18.40
CA ASP A 66 -3.46 -15.72 17.57
C ASP A 66 -2.27 -14.94 16.97
N GLU A 67 -1.26 -15.65 16.48
CA GLU A 67 -0.04 -15.03 15.92
C GLU A 67 -0.31 -14.21 14.66
N ASP A 68 -1.37 -14.52 13.89
CA ASP A 68 -1.81 -13.71 12.74
C ASP A 68 -2.55 -12.43 13.15
N GLN A 69 -2.98 -12.34 14.41
CA GLN A 69 -3.78 -11.23 14.92
C GLN A 69 -2.96 -10.13 15.56
N LYS A 70 -1.66 -10.36 15.74
CA LYS A 70 -0.74 -9.42 16.39
C LYS A 70 0.57 -9.34 15.61
N ARG A 71 1.11 -8.14 15.47
CA ARG A 71 2.39 -7.90 14.78
C ARG A 71 3.08 -6.72 15.42
N ILE A 72 4.37 -6.82 15.71
CA ILE A 72 5.18 -5.67 16.13
C ILE A 72 5.76 -5.03 14.87
N VAL A 73 5.57 -3.72 14.74
CA VAL A 73 6.11 -2.95 13.60
C VAL A 73 6.83 -1.70 14.12
N ASN A 74 7.85 -1.25 13.39
CA ASN A 74 8.47 0.04 13.65
C ASN A 74 7.62 1.14 12.99
N LEU A 75 6.92 1.93 13.79
CA LEU A 75 5.97 2.95 13.34
C LEU A 75 6.54 4.34 13.62
N LEU A 76 6.39 5.27 12.67
CA LEU A 76 6.70 6.67 12.90
C LEU A 76 5.59 7.29 13.77
N PHE A 77 5.79 7.30 15.09
CA PHE A 77 4.84 7.78 16.08
C PHE A 77 5.30 9.15 16.60
N HIS A 78 4.45 10.17 16.45
CA HIS A 78 4.78 11.56 16.83
C HIS A 78 6.15 12.06 16.30
N GLY A 79 6.54 11.60 15.10
CA GLY A 79 7.80 11.98 14.46
C GLY A 79 9.03 11.22 14.95
N GLN A 80 8.87 10.18 15.78
CA GLN A 80 9.94 9.28 16.20
C GLN A 80 9.61 7.83 15.83
N PRO A 81 10.58 7.03 15.37
CA PRO A 81 10.37 5.59 15.18
C PRO A 81 10.18 4.89 16.52
N GLU A 82 9.04 4.24 16.71
CA GLU A 82 8.73 3.45 17.91
C GLU A 82 8.24 2.05 17.51
N GLU A 83 8.71 1.02 18.23
CA GLU A 83 8.15 -0.32 18.10
C GLU A 83 6.75 -0.38 18.71
N MET A 84 5.76 -0.60 17.85
CA MET A 84 4.35 -0.58 18.21
C MET A 84 3.71 -1.95 17.97
N LEU A 85 2.98 -2.44 18.97
CA LEU A 85 2.11 -3.60 18.79
C LEU A 85 0.89 -3.19 17.96
N MET A 86 0.75 -3.83 16.82
CA MET A 86 -0.40 -3.71 15.93
C MET A 86 -1.30 -4.93 16.06
N ILE A 87 -2.60 -4.70 16.02
CA ILE A 87 -3.65 -5.72 16.09
C ILE A 87 -4.36 -5.76 14.74
N SER A 88 -4.55 -6.94 14.17
CA SER A 88 -5.27 -7.09 12.90
C SER A 88 -6.76 -6.77 13.05
N GLU A 89 -7.47 -6.64 11.93
CA GLU A 89 -8.94 -6.54 11.92
C GLU A 89 -9.64 -7.68 12.66
N SER A 90 -9.25 -8.93 12.43
CA SER A 90 -9.81 -10.09 13.14
C SER A 90 -9.52 -10.01 14.65
N GLY A 91 -8.29 -9.64 15.04
CA GLY A 91 -7.92 -9.48 16.43
C GLY A 91 -8.67 -8.36 17.14
N ALA A 92 -8.88 -7.21 16.47
CA ALA A 92 -9.61 -6.08 17.02
C ALA A 92 -11.07 -6.46 17.31
N TYR A 93 -11.72 -7.18 16.40
CA TYR A 93 -13.08 -7.69 16.65
C TYR A 93 -13.12 -8.75 17.74
N ALA A 94 -12.14 -9.65 17.81
CA ALA A 94 -12.03 -10.62 18.89
C ALA A 94 -11.92 -9.94 20.25
N LEU A 95 -11.09 -8.90 20.38
CA LEU A 95 -10.97 -8.10 21.60
C LEU A 95 -12.28 -7.42 22.00
N LEU A 96 -13.03 -6.86 21.05
CA LEU A 96 -14.32 -6.22 21.31
C LEU A 96 -15.38 -7.22 21.79
N VAL A 97 -15.28 -8.48 21.36
CA VAL A 97 -16.15 -9.58 21.82
C VAL A 97 -15.73 -10.07 23.20
N TYR A 98 -14.43 -10.33 23.41
CA TYR A 98 -13.90 -10.77 24.71
C TYR A 98 -14.12 -9.75 25.82
N HIS A 99 -14.08 -8.46 25.48
CA HIS A 99 -14.24 -7.35 26.41
C HIS A 99 -15.47 -6.53 26.03
N TYR A 100 -16.64 -7.13 26.25
CA TYR A 100 -17.90 -6.47 25.96
C TYR A 100 -18.19 -5.33 26.96
N ILE A 101 -18.21 -4.11 26.44
CA ILE A 101 -18.68 -2.90 27.12
C ILE A 101 -19.74 -2.27 26.20
N PRO A 102 -20.87 -1.74 26.69
CA PRO A 102 -21.88 -1.13 25.83
C PRO A 102 -21.32 -0.07 24.87
N GLY A 103 -20.33 0.72 25.32
CA GLY A 103 -19.62 1.71 24.49
C GLY A 103 -18.84 1.10 23.31
N ASN A 104 -18.41 -0.17 23.41
CA ASN A 104 -17.68 -0.88 22.36
C ASN A 104 -18.56 -1.21 21.14
N ARG A 105 -19.91 -1.16 21.27
CA ARG A 105 -20.81 -1.31 20.11
C ARG A 105 -20.61 -0.20 19.10
N LEU A 106 -20.47 1.04 19.58
CA LEU A 106 -20.23 2.21 18.73
C LEU A 106 -18.81 2.17 18.16
N LEU A 107 -17.82 1.75 18.95
CA LEU A 107 -16.46 1.56 18.47
C LEU A 107 -16.39 0.49 17.35
N ARG A 108 -17.06 -0.66 17.55
CA ARG A 108 -17.18 -1.69 16.52
C ARG A 108 -17.82 -1.14 15.25
N SER A 109 -18.95 -0.44 15.38
CA SER A 109 -19.65 0.16 14.24
C SER A 109 -18.74 1.12 13.47
N TRP A 110 -18.00 1.96 14.18
CA TRP A 110 -17.06 2.92 13.61
C TRP A 110 -15.90 2.22 12.87
N LEU A 111 -15.30 1.19 13.48
CA LEU A 111 -14.26 0.40 12.82
C LEU A 111 -14.76 -0.24 11.53
N THR A 112 -15.94 -0.88 11.58
CA THR A 112 -16.50 -1.64 10.46
C THR A 112 -16.98 -0.77 9.30
N HIS A 113 -17.62 0.37 9.58
CA HIS A 113 -18.30 1.14 8.54
C HIS A 113 -17.52 2.38 8.10
N GLU A 114 -16.57 2.86 8.89
CA GLU A 114 -15.79 4.06 8.56
C GLU A 114 -14.31 3.70 8.37
N VAL A 115 -13.65 3.15 9.40
CA VAL A 115 -12.19 2.99 9.39
C VAL A 115 -11.72 1.96 8.36
N VAL A 116 -12.25 0.73 8.42
CA VAL A 116 -11.83 -0.37 7.53
C VAL A 116 -12.12 -0.04 6.06
N PRO A 117 -13.32 0.45 5.68
CA PRO A 117 -13.58 0.84 4.30
C PRO A 117 -12.65 1.95 3.83
N THR A 118 -12.48 3.02 4.62
CA THR A 118 -11.61 4.15 4.25
C THR A 118 -10.17 3.69 4.03
N LEU A 119 -9.65 2.79 4.87
CA LEU A 119 -8.31 2.22 4.70
C LEU A 119 -8.15 1.46 3.38
N ARG A 120 -9.16 0.66 3.01
CA ARG A 120 -9.13 -0.13 1.77
C ARG A 120 -9.29 0.76 0.53
N ASP A 121 -10.13 1.78 0.62
CA ASP A 121 -10.36 2.73 -0.47
C ASP A 121 -9.13 3.62 -0.72
N ASP A 122 -8.42 4.04 0.33
CA ASP A 122 -7.20 4.83 0.20
C ASP A 122 -6.11 4.06 -0.59
N ARG A 123 -6.02 2.74 -0.39
CA ARG A 123 -5.17 1.88 -1.22
C ARG A 123 -5.62 1.82 -2.67
N GLN A 124 -6.92 1.77 -2.94
CA GLN A 124 -7.46 1.81 -4.32
C GLN A 124 -7.23 3.16 -4.99
N ALA A 125 -7.10 4.24 -4.22
CA ALA A 125 -6.70 5.53 -4.76
C ALA A 125 -5.18 5.59 -5.06
N GLN A 126 -4.35 4.96 -4.22
CA GLN A 126 -2.88 4.92 -4.39
C GLN A 126 -2.43 3.90 -5.45
N THR A 127 -3.13 2.78 -5.59
CA THR A 127 -2.94 1.84 -6.69
C THR A 127 -3.74 2.40 -7.85
N MET A 128 -3.11 2.77 -8.97
CA MET A 128 -3.78 3.33 -10.16
C MET A 128 -4.65 2.27 -10.89
N GLU A 129 -5.53 1.58 -10.17
CA GLU A 129 -6.58 0.70 -10.70
C GLU A 129 -7.84 1.51 -11.05
N ARG A 130 -7.81 2.84 -10.89
CA ARG A 130 -8.88 3.69 -11.39
C ARG A 130 -8.76 3.80 -12.91
N PRO A 131 -9.83 3.49 -13.67
CA PRO A 131 -9.82 3.65 -15.11
C PRO A 131 -9.62 5.14 -15.44
N LEU A 132 -8.42 5.51 -15.90
CA LEU A 132 -8.11 6.88 -16.26
C LEU A 132 -8.18 7.02 -17.79
N LEU A 133 -9.07 7.89 -18.23
CA LEU A 133 -9.17 8.24 -19.64
C LEU A 133 -8.13 9.32 -19.95
N SER A 134 -7.16 9.00 -20.79
CA SER A 134 -6.20 9.94 -21.34
C SER A 134 -6.36 10.01 -22.86
N MET A 135 -5.71 10.99 -23.47
CA MET A 135 -5.68 11.15 -24.91
C MET A 135 -4.27 10.88 -25.42
N LEU A 136 -4.14 9.93 -26.34
CA LEU A 136 -2.90 9.60 -27.02
C LEU A 136 -2.83 10.37 -28.33
N ASP A 137 -1.87 11.30 -28.43
CA ASP A 137 -1.57 11.99 -29.69
C ASP A 137 -0.75 11.09 -30.61
N TRP A 138 -1.35 10.71 -31.73
CA TRP A 138 -0.73 9.91 -32.79
C TRP A 138 -0.57 10.77 -34.05
N PRO A 139 0.40 10.47 -34.94
CA PRO A 139 0.51 11.21 -36.20
C PRO A 139 -0.80 11.21 -37.01
N GLY A 140 -1.43 12.39 -37.07
CA GLY A 140 -2.68 12.62 -37.81
C GLY A 140 -3.97 12.25 -37.07
N MET A 141 -3.94 11.85 -35.79
CA MET A 141 -5.14 11.60 -34.99
C MET A 141 -4.88 11.62 -33.48
N SER A 142 -5.92 11.85 -32.67
CA SER A 142 -5.87 11.67 -31.23
C SER A 142 -6.80 10.51 -30.84
N LEU A 143 -6.30 9.60 -30.01
CA LEU A 143 -7.01 8.39 -29.58
C LEU A 143 -7.34 8.44 -28.10
N ASN A 144 -8.50 7.90 -27.73
CA ASN A 144 -8.84 7.68 -26.33
C ASN A 144 -8.05 6.48 -25.81
N LEU A 145 -7.26 6.69 -24.78
CA LEU A 145 -6.48 5.66 -24.09
C LEU A 145 -7.05 5.48 -22.69
N LEU A 146 -7.47 4.26 -22.37
CA LEU A 146 -7.91 3.89 -21.04
C LEU A 146 -6.73 3.27 -20.29
N HIS A 147 -6.30 3.87 -19.20
CA HIS A 147 -5.33 3.25 -18.31
C HIS A 147 -6.03 2.34 -17.33
N TRP A 148 -5.62 1.08 -17.28
CA TRP A 148 -6.11 0.09 -16.32
C TRP A 148 -4.94 -0.80 -15.91
N GLN A 149 -4.68 -0.92 -14.60
CA GLN A 149 -3.57 -1.73 -14.06
C GLN A 149 -2.21 -1.37 -14.70
N ASP A 150 -1.91 -0.08 -14.83
CA ASP A 150 -0.69 0.44 -15.48
C ASP A 150 -0.53 0.08 -16.97
N GLU A 151 -1.54 -0.53 -17.58
CA GLU A 151 -1.59 -0.82 -19.01
C GLU A 151 -2.48 0.16 -19.77
N GLY A 152 -2.05 0.55 -20.97
CA GLY A 152 -2.83 1.40 -21.87
C GLY A 152 -3.72 0.59 -22.80
N TRP A 153 -5.02 0.71 -22.63
CA TRP A 153 -6.04 0.05 -23.44
C TRP A 153 -6.59 1.03 -24.48
N ILE A 154 -6.55 0.62 -25.75
CA ILE A 154 -7.16 1.37 -26.86
C ILE A 154 -8.41 0.62 -27.30
N ARG A 155 -9.46 1.36 -27.69
CA ARG A 155 -10.66 0.73 -28.26
C ARG A 155 -10.28 -0.07 -29.50
N LEU A 156 -10.72 -1.32 -29.60
CA LEU A 156 -10.41 -2.18 -30.76
C LEU A 156 -10.85 -1.56 -32.09
N ARG A 157 -11.93 -0.79 -32.11
CA ARG A 157 -12.41 -0.04 -33.30
C ARG A 157 -11.38 0.97 -33.82
N ASP A 158 -10.53 1.50 -32.96
CA ASP A 158 -9.53 2.51 -33.31
C ASP A 158 -8.22 1.87 -33.83
N MET A 159 -8.07 0.54 -33.66
CA MET A 159 -6.89 -0.23 -34.06
C MET A 159 -6.58 -0.24 -35.57
N PRO A 160 -7.58 -0.30 -36.50
CA PRO A 160 -7.32 -0.25 -37.93
C PRO A 160 -6.60 1.04 -38.35
N TYR A 161 -6.96 2.17 -37.75
CA TYR A 161 -6.35 3.47 -38.07
C TYR A 161 -4.87 3.54 -37.65
N LEU A 162 -4.47 2.80 -36.60
CA LEU A 162 -3.08 2.68 -36.18
C LEU A 162 -2.23 1.84 -37.15
N LEU A 163 -2.82 0.79 -37.73
CA LEU A 163 -2.13 -0.13 -38.64
C LEU A 163 -2.10 0.38 -40.09
N VAL A 164 -3.12 1.13 -40.51
CA VAL A 164 -3.25 1.65 -41.87
C VAL A 164 -2.14 2.65 -42.21
N ASN A 165 -1.69 3.47 -41.25
CA ASN A 165 -0.57 4.39 -41.48
C ASN A 165 0.81 3.71 -41.51
N ARG A 166 0.95 2.45 -41.05
CA ARG A 166 2.19 1.68 -41.18
C ARG A 166 2.35 1.02 -42.55
N THR A 167 1.24 0.65 -43.20
CA THR A 167 1.30 -0.11 -44.45
C THR A 167 1.52 0.75 -45.69
N TYR A 168 1.38 2.09 -45.58
CA TYR A 168 1.69 2.99 -46.69
C TYR A 168 3.18 3.42 -46.77
N ARG A 169 3.98 3.23 -45.72
CA ARG A 169 5.42 3.55 -45.74
C ARG A 169 6.29 2.29 -45.71
N LYS A 170 6.52 1.76 -46.92
CA LYS A 170 7.57 0.81 -47.34
C LYS A 170 7.65 -0.55 -46.62
N LYS A 171 7.23 -1.59 -47.35
CA LYS A 171 7.89 -2.91 -47.44
C LYS A 171 8.95 -2.84 -48.56
N PRO A 172 10.02 -3.66 -48.55
CA PRO A 172 10.89 -3.98 -47.39
C PRO A 172 12.38 -4.10 -47.76
N GLU A 173 13.26 -4.03 -46.76
CA GLU A 173 14.39 -4.97 -46.67
C GLU A 173 14.53 -5.49 -45.23
N ASN A 174 14.86 -6.77 -45.12
CA ASN A 174 14.91 -7.59 -43.91
C ASN A 174 15.77 -6.95 -42.80
N THR A 175 15.17 -6.59 -41.67
CA THR A 175 15.91 -6.53 -40.40
C THR A 175 14.98 -6.87 -39.24
N PRO A 176 15.37 -7.79 -38.34
CA PRO A 176 14.53 -8.23 -37.22
C PRO A 176 14.21 -7.10 -36.24
N TRP A 177 12.95 -7.11 -35.81
CA TRP A 177 12.18 -6.03 -35.19
C TRP A 177 12.57 -5.68 -33.74
N TRP A 178 13.21 -6.58 -33.00
CA TRP A 178 13.45 -6.40 -31.56
C TRP A 178 14.65 -5.51 -31.21
N ARG A 179 15.56 -5.24 -32.15
CA ARG A 179 16.71 -4.33 -31.91
C ARG A 179 16.39 -2.84 -31.95
N LYS A 180 15.23 -2.43 -32.49
CA LYS A 180 14.83 -1.02 -32.61
C LYS A 180 13.89 -0.54 -31.49
N LEU A 181 13.38 -1.45 -30.66
CA LEU A 181 12.39 -1.13 -29.64
C LEU A 181 12.93 -0.41 -28.39
N ILE A 182 14.24 -0.21 -28.28
CA ILE A 182 14.85 0.34 -27.05
C ILE A 182 15.25 1.82 -27.18
N GLN A 183 15.34 2.40 -28.39
CA GLN A 183 16.11 3.64 -28.54
C GLN A 183 15.37 4.99 -28.60
N SER A 184 14.04 5.10 -28.63
CA SER A 184 13.40 6.42 -28.46
C SER A 184 11.88 6.38 -28.41
N PHE A 185 11.34 6.22 -27.20
CA PHE A 185 10.01 6.74 -26.90
C PHE A 185 10.18 7.91 -25.92
N ARG A 186 10.25 9.13 -26.48
CA ARG A 186 10.06 10.34 -25.69
C ARG A 186 8.58 10.72 -25.81
N ILE A 187 7.81 10.22 -24.86
CA ILE A 187 6.35 10.43 -24.74
C ILE A 187 6.15 11.77 -24.03
N SER A 188 5.41 12.69 -24.66
CA SER A 188 4.95 13.92 -24.00
C SER A 188 3.46 13.73 -23.70
N GLN A 189 3.13 13.61 -22.42
CA GLN A 189 1.76 13.42 -21.92
C GLN A 189 1.25 14.73 -21.33
N ARG A 190 0.02 15.11 -21.70
CA ARG A 190 -0.79 16.07 -20.92
C ARG A 190 -1.86 15.27 -20.18
N VAL A 191 -1.77 15.29 -18.86
CA VAL A 191 -2.80 14.76 -17.96
C VAL A 191 -3.73 15.94 -17.63
N TYR A 192 -5.04 15.71 -17.72
CA TYR A 192 -6.07 16.65 -17.27
C TYR A 192 -6.69 16.15 -15.97
#